data_AF-A0A6S7F833-F1
#
_entry.id   AF-A0A6S7F833-F1
#
_cell.length_a   1.000
_cell.length_b   1.000
_cell.length_c   1.000
_cell.angle_alpha   90.00
_cell.angle_beta   90.00
_cell.angle_gamma   90.00
#
_symmetry.space_group_name_H-M   'P 1'
#
loop_
_entity.id
_entity.type
_entity.pdbx_description
1 polymer ?
#
loop_
_entity_poly.entity_id
_entity_poly.type
_entity_poly.pdbx_seq_one_letter_code
_entity_poly.pdbx_strand_id
1 'polypeptide(L)'
;MFKRTLRQHALAAALALAAAAAAGWGAWHSLALKTEPVPAAAPGIYIPNLGNTLQEQTRNLSRMSQALRTGDRLVILGSSELTSNDLRFVPYRYLADELQMPVLAYGHSGFQSLGMQLVLAAMAEDLSPASRVVVMLSPGWFDGDGGLGPDEFKEHANPLLPRLLRQPEGRAEVVRWLQAKGDAGVAWSMAAEQAYVFRQRLVDLWTPAHAAPAPEREREGPPAAARVVDWEALAAQAQDTEQALMAGNRYAVRDEFFNKYLRSIPAGGKTAYQPQPLTGRDELRELDSLMALLRQRGVPALFVMQPLHPLVFKDLDRFRPVQQEVAALCQRYAMRCMDMYSAPFEVGMLRDVQHLGELGWLRVNQKIAEVFYP
;
A
#
# COMPACT_ATOMS: atom_id res chain seq x y z
N MET A 1 61.04 8.79 -25.54
CA MET A 1 59.75 8.12 -25.84
C MET A 1 59.57 6.93 -24.89
N PHE A 2 58.87 7.09 -23.77
CA PHE A 2 58.55 5.96 -22.90
C PHE A 2 57.43 5.14 -23.55
N LYS A 3 57.77 3.94 -24.05
CA LYS A 3 56.77 2.97 -24.55
C LYS A 3 55.97 2.48 -23.34
N ARG A 4 54.70 2.91 -23.25
CA ARG A 4 53.79 2.38 -22.25
C ARG A 4 53.60 0.88 -22.49
N THR A 5 53.65 0.09 -21.43
CA THR A 5 53.52 -1.37 -21.53
C THR A 5 52.05 -1.77 -21.71
N LEU A 6 51.78 -2.94 -22.29
CA LEU A 6 50.43 -3.50 -22.47
C LEU A 6 49.61 -3.48 -21.15
N ARG A 7 50.30 -3.68 -20.01
CA ARG A 7 49.71 -3.57 -18.66
C ARG A 7 49.19 -2.17 -18.33
N GLN A 8 49.87 -1.12 -18.77
CA GLN A 8 49.43 0.26 -18.56
C GLN A 8 48.22 0.62 -19.43
N HIS A 9 48.09 0.02 -20.62
CA HIS A 9 46.89 0.16 -21.45
C HIS A 9 45.71 -0.60 -20.86
N ALA A 10 45.92 -1.83 -20.37
CA ALA A 10 44.90 -2.59 -19.67
C ALA A 10 44.42 -1.89 -18.39
N LEU A 11 45.34 -1.33 -17.60
CA LEU A 11 45.00 -0.57 -16.39
C LEU A 11 44.22 0.71 -16.72
N ALA A 12 44.63 1.45 -17.77
CA ALA A 12 43.91 2.64 -18.22
C ALA A 12 42.51 2.31 -18.74
N ALA A 13 42.35 1.19 -19.47
CA ALA A 13 41.05 0.71 -19.91
C ALA A 13 40.16 0.29 -18.73
N ALA A 14 40.72 -0.42 -17.74
CA ALA A 14 39.99 -0.80 -16.53
C ALA A 14 39.56 0.42 -15.69
N LEU A 15 40.44 1.42 -15.55
CA LEU A 15 40.12 2.68 -14.88
C LEU A 15 39.07 3.49 -15.64
N ALA A 16 39.13 3.53 -16.98
CA ALA A 16 38.13 4.18 -17.81
C ALA A 16 36.77 3.48 -17.73
N LEU A 17 36.75 2.14 -17.72
CA LEU A 17 35.53 1.35 -17.51
C LEU A 17 34.97 1.53 -16.11
N ALA A 18 35.81 1.57 -15.07
CA ALA A 18 35.39 1.83 -13.69
C ALA A 18 34.86 3.26 -13.52
N ALA A 19 35.51 4.25 -14.15
CA ALA A 19 35.04 5.64 -14.16
C ALA A 19 33.74 5.79 -14.96
N ALA A 20 33.59 5.09 -16.08
CA ALA A 20 32.35 5.06 -16.86
C ALA A 20 31.23 4.32 -16.11
N ALA A 21 31.54 3.25 -15.37
CA ALA A 21 30.60 2.57 -14.50
C ALA A 21 30.20 3.45 -13.31
N ALA A 22 31.14 4.18 -12.71
CA ALA A 22 30.88 5.11 -11.61
C ALA A 22 30.12 6.37 -12.07
N ALA A 23 30.45 6.91 -13.25
CA ALA A 23 29.70 7.99 -13.88
C ALA A 23 28.32 7.52 -14.35
N GLY A 24 28.23 6.29 -14.87
CA GLY A 24 26.97 5.61 -15.17
C GLY A 24 26.13 5.39 -13.92
N TRP A 25 26.75 5.03 -12.79
CA TRP A 25 26.10 4.90 -11.47
C TRP A 25 25.66 6.25 -10.91
N GLY A 26 26.46 7.31 -11.09
CA GLY A 26 26.11 8.69 -10.75
C GLY A 26 24.96 9.23 -11.61
N ALA A 27 24.97 8.94 -12.92
CA ALA A 27 23.89 9.28 -13.84
C ALA A 27 22.61 8.51 -13.50
N TRP A 28 22.72 7.20 -13.22
CA TRP A 28 21.66 6.36 -12.64
C TRP A 28 21.12 6.94 -11.34
N HIS A 29 21.99 7.59 -10.55
CA HIS A 29 21.60 8.30 -9.33
C HIS A 29 20.83 9.61 -9.61
N SER A 30 21.15 10.33 -10.67
CA SER A 30 20.38 11.52 -11.07
C SER A 30 19.04 11.21 -11.76
N LEU A 31 18.87 9.96 -12.22
CA LEU A 31 17.69 9.44 -12.93
C LEU A 31 16.59 8.90 -12.01
N ALA A 32 16.85 8.74 -10.71
CA ALA A 32 15.80 8.32 -9.77
C ALA A 32 14.64 9.30 -9.86
N LEU A 33 13.45 8.74 -10.10
CA LEU A 33 12.15 9.42 -10.17
C LEU A 33 12.18 10.69 -9.33
N LYS A 34 12.46 11.85 -9.95
CA LYS A 34 12.39 13.12 -9.25
C LYS A 34 10.91 13.36 -9.02
N THR A 35 10.55 13.67 -7.79
CA THR A 35 9.20 14.12 -7.51
C THR A 35 9.05 15.51 -8.12
N GLU A 36 7.93 15.71 -8.80
CA GLU A 36 7.61 16.96 -9.46
C GLU A 36 6.50 17.68 -8.68
N PRO A 37 6.36 19.01 -8.82
CA PRO A 37 5.22 19.72 -8.27
C PRO A 37 3.92 19.08 -8.79
N VAL A 38 3.04 18.68 -7.88
CA VAL A 38 1.76 18.08 -8.25
C VAL A 38 0.72 19.19 -8.35
N PRO A 39 -0.11 19.22 -9.40
CA PRO A 39 -1.30 20.09 -9.44
C PRO A 39 -2.20 19.88 -8.22
N ALA A 40 -3.08 20.84 -7.95
CA ALA A 40 -4.16 20.66 -6.98
C ALA A 40 -4.99 19.42 -7.38
N ALA A 41 -4.97 18.41 -6.53
CA ALA A 41 -5.38 17.06 -6.89
C ALA A 41 -6.86 16.79 -6.64
N ALA A 42 -7.39 15.78 -7.34
CA ALA A 42 -8.72 15.24 -7.09
C ALA A 42 -8.87 14.88 -5.59
N PRO A 43 -10.04 15.12 -4.99
CA PRO A 43 -10.26 14.86 -3.56
C PRO A 43 -10.09 13.37 -3.22
N GLY A 44 -10.35 12.46 -4.16
CA GLY A 44 -10.21 11.01 -3.96
C GLY A 44 -9.44 10.34 -5.08
N ILE A 45 -8.36 9.65 -4.75
CA ILE A 45 -7.52 8.93 -5.72
C ILE A 45 -7.28 7.51 -5.23
N TYR A 46 -7.54 6.53 -6.10
CA TYR A 46 -7.12 5.15 -5.91
C TYR A 46 -6.01 4.78 -6.90
N ILE A 47 -4.89 4.26 -6.38
CA ILE A 47 -3.69 3.91 -7.14
C ILE A 47 -3.38 2.43 -6.85
N PRO A 48 -3.72 1.48 -7.75
CA PRO A 48 -3.41 0.07 -7.51
C PRO A 48 -1.90 -0.17 -7.50
N ASN A 49 -1.17 0.49 -8.40
CA ASN A 49 0.29 0.50 -8.48
C ASN A 49 0.77 1.82 -9.09
N LEU A 50 2.09 2.04 -9.14
CA LEU A 50 2.66 3.29 -9.64
C LEU A 50 2.36 3.55 -11.12
N GLY A 51 1.97 2.55 -11.90
CA GLY A 51 1.62 2.66 -13.31
C GLY A 51 2.62 1.92 -14.21
N ASN A 52 2.22 1.75 -15.48
CA ASN A 52 2.97 0.98 -16.46
C ASN A 52 3.91 1.85 -17.30
N THR A 53 3.83 3.17 -17.13
CA THR A 53 4.67 4.13 -17.83
C THR A 53 5.49 4.98 -16.86
N LEU A 54 6.67 5.44 -17.29
CA LEU A 54 7.51 6.34 -16.47
C LEU A 54 6.75 7.62 -16.06
N GLN A 55 5.86 8.12 -16.92
CA GLN A 55 5.03 9.29 -16.64
C GLN A 55 4.03 9.01 -15.51
N GLU A 56 3.31 7.89 -15.58
CA GLU A 56 2.38 7.47 -14.51
C GLU A 56 3.13 7.24 -13.20
N GLN A 57 4.26 6.52 -13.24
CA GLN A 57 5.10 6.24 -12.08
C GLN A 57 5.57 7.54 -11.42
N THR A 58 6.06 8.49 -12.22
CA THR A 58 6.50 9.81 -11.72
C THR A 58 5.34 10.60 -11.12
N ARG A 59 4.18 10.63 -11.78
CA ARG A 59 2.98 11.34 -11.31
C ARG A 59 2.46 10.76 -10.00
N ASN A 60 2.27 9.45 -9.93
CA ASN A 60 1.73 8.76 -8.76
C ASN A 60 2.70 8.82 -7.58
N LEU A 61 4.01 8.69 -7.83
CA LEU A 61 5.02 8.89 -6.80
C LEU A 61 5.04 10.34 -6.29
N SER A 62 4.88 11.32 -7.18
CA SER A 62 4.83 12.74 -6.79
C SER A 62 3.62 13.06 -5.92
N ARG A 63 2.44 12.54 -6.28
CA ARG A 63 1.21 12.66 -5.46
C ARG A 63 1.41 12.08 -4.07
N MET A 64 1.98 10.88 -3.97
CA MET A 64 2.25 10.21 -2.69
C MET A 64 3.32 10.95 -1.87
N SER A 65 4.42 11.37 -2.50
CA SER A 65 5.48 12.15 -1.87
C SER A 65 4.95 13.47 -1.29
N GLN A 66 4.13 14.20 -2.03
CA GLN A 66 3.51 15.43 -1.54
C GLN A 66 2.55 15.16 -0.37
N ALA A 67 1.74 14.10 -0.47
CA ALA A 67 0.83 13.68 0.61
C ALA A 67 1.56 13.46 1.92
N LEU A 68 2.65 12.69 1.87
CA LEU A 68 3.46 12.38 3.03
C LEU A 68 4.17 13.63 3.57
N ARG A 69 4.71 14.48 2.68
CA ARG A 69 5.47 15.66 3.10
C ARG A 69 4.60 16.76 3.71
N THR A 70 3.40 16.97 3.17
CA THR A 70 2.57 18.13 3.52
C THR A 70 1.34 17.79 4.35
N GLY A 71 0.90 16.53 4.33
CA GLY A 71 -0.37 16.14 4.95
C GLY A 71 -1.61 16.66 4.20
N ASP A 72 -1.46 17.17 2.97
CA ASP A 72 -2.56 17.71 2.15
C ASP A 72 -3.67 16.69 1.87
N ARG A 73 -3.32 15.40 1.92
CA ARG A 73 -4.23 14.27 1.81
C ARG A 73 -3.86 13.16 2.77
N LEU A 74 -4.88 12.41 3.18
CA LEU A 74 -4.73 11.15 3.88
C LEU A 74 -4.18 10.09 2.91
N VAL A 75 -3.15 9.36 3.32
CA VAL A 75 -2.67 8.19 2.60
C VAL A 75 -3.25 6.94 3.25
N ILE A 76 -3.95 6.11 2.50
CA ILE A 76 -4.44 4.79 2.97
C ILE A 76 -3.70 3.70 2.21
N LEU A 77 -3.01 2.83 2.95
CA LEU A 77 -2.32 1.67 2.41
C LEU A 77 -3.11 0.41 2.75
N GLY A 78 -3.33 -0.43 1.74
CA GLY A 78 -4.12 -1.65 1.89
C GLY A 78 -4.01 -2.54 0.66
N SER A 79 -4.67 -3.68 0.70
CA SER A 79 -4.61 -4.71 -0.32
C SER A 79 -5.91 -4.77 -1.14
N SER A 80 -6.48 -5.96 -1.33
CA SER A 80 -7.68 -6.20 -2.13
C SER A 80 -8.93 -5.49 -1.60
N GLU A 81 -8.99 -5.16 -0.31
CA GLU A 81 -10.09 -4.40 0.28
C GLU A 81 -10.29 -3.03 -0.38
N LEU A 82 -9.22 -2.42 -0.90
CA LEU A 82 -9.27 -1.13 -1.58
C LEU A 82 -9.83 -1.20 -3.01
N THR A 83 -9.97 -2.41 -3.59
CA THR A 83 -10.44 -2.60 -4.97
C THR A 83 -11.97 -2.53 -5.12
N SER A 84 -12.69 -2.33 -4.01
CA SER A 84 -14.15 -2.26 -3.92
C SER A 84 -14.74 -0.97 -4.51
N ASN A 85 -14.69 -0.82 -5.83
CA ASN A 85 -15.13 0.38 -6.55
C ASN A 85 -16.65 0.63 -6.52
N ASP A 86 -17.45 -0.35 -6.11
CA ASP A 86 -18.91 -0.27 -6.02
C ASP A 86 -19.40 0.33 -4.70
N LEU A 87 -18.58 0.35 -3.65
CA LEU A 87 -18.97 0.81 -2.32
C LEU A 87 -18.94 2.33 -2.20
N ARG A 88 -19.98 2.91 -1.60
CA ARG A 88 -20.04 4.34 -1.28
C ARG A 88 -19.02 4.70 -0.22
N PHE A 89 -18.96 3.93 0.86
CA PHE A 89 -18.18 4.29 2.05
C PHE A 89 -16.69 3.98 1.94
N VAL A 90 -16.18 3.47 0.82
CA VAL A 90 -14.73 3.36 0.66
C VAL A 90 -14.07 4.74 0.79
N PRO A 91 -12.97 4.91 1.56
CA PRO A 91 -12.57 6.24 2.03
C PRO A 91 -12.20 7.23 0.92
N TYR A 92 -11.58 6.76 -0.16
CA TYR A 92 -11.26 7.59 -1.33
C TYR A 92 -12.48 8.02 -2.15
N ARG A 93 -13.69 7.63 -1.73
CA ARG A 93 -14.96 8.16 -2.23
C ARG A 93 -15.67 8.94 -1.14
N TYR A 94 -16.01 8.33 -0.01
CA TYR A 94 -16.81 9.00 1.01
C TYR A 94 -16.09 10.19 1.68
N LEU A 95 -14.88 9.98 2.20
CA LEU A 95 -14.14 11.08 2.84
C LEU A 95 -13.83 12.19 1.84
N ALA A 96 -13.43 11.78 0.63
CA ALA A 96 -13.11 12.67 -0.48
C ALA A 96 -14.33 13.50 -0.94
N ASP A 97 -15.38 12.83 -1.39
CA ASP A 97 -16.50 13.43 -2.11
C ASP A 97 -17.58 13.98 -1.16
N GLU A 98 -17.76 13.38 0.02
CA GLU A 98 -18.82 13.77 0.95
C GLU A 98 -18.30 14.59 2.14
N LEU A 99 -17.11 14.28 2.68
CA LEU A 99 -16.52 15.02 3.80
C LEU A 99 -15.45 16.04 3.41
N GLN A 100 -15.12 16.14 2.11
CA GLN A 100 -14.10 17.05 1.57
C GLN A 100 -12.74 16.89 2.26
N MET A 101 -12.40 15.65 2.60
CA MET A 101 -11.11 15.25 3.15
C MET A 101 -10.34 14.52 2.06
N PRO A 102 -9.28 15.12 1.50
CA PRO A 102 -8.56 14.49 0.41
C PRO A 102 -7.93 13.15 0.82
N VAL A 103 -8.05 12.13 -0.04
CA VAL A 103 -7.55 10.78 0.19
C VAL A 103 -6.79 10.26 -1.04
N LEU A 104 -5.64 9.66 -0.79
CA LEU A 104 -4.91 8.81 -1.74
C LEU A 104 -4.83 7.40 -1.15
N ALA A 105 -5.56 6.47 -1.76
CA ALA A 105 -5.49 5.05 -1.45
C ALA A 105 -4.50 4.36 -2.38
N TYR A 106 -3.66 3.48 -1.84
CA TYR A 106 -2.65 2.76 -2.59
C TYR A 106 -2.57 1.29 -2.22
N GLY A 107 -2.49 0.46 -3.25
CA GLY A 107 -2.29 -0.99 -3.16
C GLY A 107 -3.46 -1.80 -3.70
N HIS A 108 -3.21 -3.08 -3.88
CA HIS A 108 -4.20 -4.07 -4.33
C HIS A 108 -3.81 -5.46 -3.78
N SER A 109 -4.45 -6.52 -4.27
CA SER A 109 -4.23 -7.90 -3.79
C SER A 109 -2.74 -8.25 -3.63
N GLY A 110 -2.35 -8.77 -2.47
CA GLY A 110 -0.96 -9.16 -2.18
C GLY A 110 -0.08 -8.03 -1.64
N PHE A 111 -0.55 -6.78 -1.62
CA PHE A 111 0.15 -5.65 -1.01
C PHE A 111 0.03 -5.66 0.52
N GLN A 112 0.97 -6.36 1.18
CA GLN A 112 1.06 -6.55 2.64
C GLN A 112 2.13 -5.64 3.29
N SER A 113 2.49 -5.88 4.56
CA SER A 113 3.33 -4.98 5.37
C SER A 113 4.68 -4.66 4.72
N LEU A 114 5.39 -5.65 4.15
CA LEU A 114 6.67 -5.39 3.47
C LEU A 114 6.50 -4.53 2.21
N GLY A 115 5.45 -4.75 1.43
CA GLY A 115 5.18 -3.91 0.25
C GLY A 115 4.97 -2.45 0.67
N MET A 116 4.16 -2.24 1.72
CA MET A 116 3.92 -0.92 2.31
C MET A 116 5.22 -0.29 2.83
N GLN A 117 6.03 -1.06 3.56
CA GLN A 117 7.32 -0.61 4.07
C GLN A 117 8.26 -0.19 2.95
N LEU A 118 8.38 -0.96 1.87
CA LEU A 118 9.25 -0.62 0.74
C LEU A 118 8.78 0.67 0.05
N VAL A 119 7.47 0.82 -0.18
CA VAL A 119 6.92 2.05 -0.77
C VAL A 119 7.24 3.26 0.11
N LEU A 120 6.98 3.19 1.41
CA LEU A 120 7.27 4.29 2.33
C LEU A 120 8.78 4.55 2.52
N ALA A 121 9.60 3.50 2.57
CA ALA A 121 11.04 3.62 2.64
C ALA A 121 11.60 4.35 1.42
N ALA A 122 11.09 4.08 0.21
CA ALA A 122 11.49 4.79 -1.01
C ALA A 122 11.19 6.30 -0.96
N MET A 123 10.30 6.74 -0.07
CA MET A 123 9.93 8.14 0.15
C MET A 123 10.24 8.58 1.58
N ALA A 124 11.20 7.95 2.26
CA ALA A 124 11.41 8.18 3.67
C ALA A 124 11.70 9.66 4.00
N GLU A 125 12.39 10.39 3.10
CA GLU A 125 12.67 11.83 3.23
C GLU A 125 11.43 12.72 3.11
N ASP A 126 10.34 12.20 2.56
CA ASP A 126 9.05 12.88 2.49
C ASP A 126 8.15 12.54 3.69
N LEU A 127 8.51 11.54 4.52
CA LEU A 127 7.77 11.25 5.74
C LEU A 127 7.99 12.36 6.77
N SER A 128 6.89 12.87 7.33
CA SER A 128 6.92 14.01 8.24
C SER A 128 5.85 13.88 9.34
N PRO A 129 5.92 14.68 10.41
CA PRO A 129 4.84 14.76 11.40
C PRO A 129 3.49 15.26 10.83
N ALA A 130 3.50 15.89 9.64
CA ALA A 130 2.29 16.29 8.94
C ALA A 130 1.67 15.14 8.13
N SER A 131 2.42 14.06 7.85
CA SER A 131 1.91 12.87 7.17
C SER A 131 0.66 12.34 7.89
N ARG A 132 -0.36 11.93 7.14
CA ARG A 132 -1.57 11.30 7.69
C ARG A 132 -1.71 9.93 7.04
N VAL A 133 -1.37 8.87 7.78
CA VAL A 133 -1.30 7.50 7.21
C VAL A 133 -2.29 6.58 7.89
N VAL A 134 -3.04 5.81 7.09
CA VAL A 134 -3.85 4.68 7.52
C VAL A 134 -3.27 3.41 6.91
N VAL A 135 -3.09 2.38 7.73
CA VAL A 135 -2.64 1.05 7.29
C VAL A 135 -3.75 0.06 7.59
N MET A 136 -4.31 -0.54 6.55
CA MET A 136 -5.24 -1.67 6.68
C MET A 136 -4.44 -2.94 6.96
N LEU A 137 -4.90 -3.76 7.90
CA LEU A 137 -4.34 -5.06 8.22
C LEU A 137 -5.42 -6.13 8.05
N SER A 138 -5.08 -7.24 7.39
CA SER A 138 -5.95 -8.40 7.31
C SER A 138 -5.37 -9.56 8.12
N PRO A 139 -6.17 -10.25 8.97
CA PRO A 139 -5.72 -11.42 9.70
C PRO A 139 -5.16 -12.52 8.79
N GLY A 140 -5.71 -12.66 7.57
CA GLY A 140 -5.29 -13.68 6.62
C GLY A 140 -3.83 -13.58 6.18
N TRP A 141 -3.19 -12.40 6.28
CA TRP A 141 -1.78 -12.21 5.95
C TRP A 141 -0.85 -12.98 6.90
N PHE A 142 -1.33 -13.27 8.11
CA PHE A 142 -0.56 -13.91 9.18
C PHE A 142 -0.74 -15.44 9.25
N ASP A 143 -1.57 -16.04 8.39
CA ASP A 143 -1.80 -17.49 8.38
C ASP A 143 -0.69 -18.29 7.67
N GLY A 144 0.12 -17.63 6.83
CA GLY A 144 1.23 -18.25 6.11
C GLY A 144 2.59 -17.62 6.44
N ASP A 145 3.57 -17.86 5.57
CA ASP A 145 4.90 -17.24 5.64
C ASP A 145 4.88 -15.73 5.30
N GLY A 146 3.70 -15.17 5.04
CA GLY A 146 3.48 -13.73 4.85
C GLY A 146 4.33 -13.08 3.76
N GLY A 147 4.25 -11.75 3.75
CA GLY A 147 5.13 -10.88 3.01
C GLY A 147 4.91 -10.84 1.50
N LEU A 148 5.77 -10.06 0.86
CA LEU A 148 5.66 -9.71 -0.55
C LEU A 148 6.01 -10.92 -1.45
N GLY A 149 5.12 -11.31 -2.36
CA GLY A 149 5.40 -12.33 -3.37
C GLY A 149 6.26 -11.77 -4.52
N PRO A 150 6.82 -12.63 -5.40
CA PRO A 150 7.65 -12.17 -6.51
C PRO A 150 6.93 -11.23 -7.48
N ASP A 151 5.64 -11.43 -7.73
CA ASP A 151 4.88 -10.59 -8.66
C ASP A 151 4.54 -9.23 -8.03
N GLU A 152 4.16 -9.21 -6.76
CA GLU A 152 3.94 -7.97 -6.02
C GLU A 152 5.24 -7.18 -5.81
N PHE A 153 6.39 -7.86 -5.67
CA PHE A 153 7.70 -7.20 -5.67
C PHE A 153 7.98 -6.54 -7.02
N LYS A 154 7.74 -7.24 -8.14
CA LYS A 154 7.90 -6.67 -9.49
C LYS A 154 7.05 -5.43 -9.69
N GLU A 155 5.85 -5.43 -9.14
CA GLU A 155 4.89 -4.36 -9.32
C GLU A 155 5.17 -3.14 -8.44
N HIS A 156 5.46 -3.36 -7.15
CA HIS A 156 5.54 -2.27 -6.17
C HIS A 156 6.98 -1.85 -5.85
N ALA A 157 7.94 -2.77 -5.89
CA ALA A 157 9.32 -2.49 -5.49
C ALA A 157 10.22 -2.13 -6.69
N ASN A 158 10.08 -2.79 -7.85
CA ASN A 158 10.96 -2.54 -9.00
C ASN A 158 11.00 -1.06 -9.44
N PRO A 159 9.85 -0.37 -9.61
CA PRO A 159 9.86 1.04 -9.99
C PRO A 159 10.59 1.94 -8.98
N LEU A 160 10.65 1.50 -7.72
CA LEU A 160 11.22 2.24 -6.60
C LEU A 160 12.67 1.86 -6.27
N LEU A 161 13.25 0.85 -6.93
CA LEU A 161 14.61 0.36 -6.65
C LEU A 161 15.67 1.48 -6.58
N PRO A 162 15.73 2.46 -7.50
CA PRO A 162 16.74 3.53 -7.43
C PRO A 162 16.66 4.39 -6.16
N ARG A 163 15.47 4.50 -5.56
CA ARG A 163 15.22 5.22 -4.30
C ARG A 163 15.45 4.30 -3.10
N LEU A 164 14.91 3.09 -3.14
CA LEU A 164 15.07 2.07 -2.10
C LEU A 164 16.54 1.79 -1.79
N LEU A 165 17.38 1.62 -2.82
CA LEU A 165 18.79 1.27 -2.65
C LEU A 165 19.64 2.41 -2.03
N ARG A 166 19.11 3.64 -1.93
CA ARG A 166 19.76 4.77 -1.23
C ARG A 166 19.47 4.77 0.25
N GLN A 167 18.35 4.18 0.64
CA GLN A 167 17.90 4.15 2.01
C GLN A 167 18.51 2.92 2.67
N PRO A 168 19.31 3.06 3.75
CA PRO A 168 19.97 1.92 4.39
C PRO A 168 19.00 0.79 4.74
N GLU A 169 17.84 1.15 5.30
CA GLU A 169 16.76 0.25 5.68
C GLU A 169 16.13 -0.39 4.44
N GLY A 170 15.78 0.41 3.43
CA GLY A 170 15.20 -0.09 2.18
C GLY A 170 16.12 -1.07 1.44
N ARG A 171 17.42 -0.77 1.39
CA ARG A 171 18.43 -1.66 0.81
C ARG A 171 18.55 -2.97 1.59
N ALA A 172 18.52 -2.92 2.92
CA ALA A 172 18.59 -4.12 3.75
C ALA A 172 17.40 -5.05 3.48
N GLU A 173 16.18 -4.48 3.38
CA GLU A 173 14.97 -5.26 3.11
C GLU A 173 14.97 -5.86 1.70
N VAL A 174 15.38 -5.10 0.69
CA VAL A 174 15.50 -5.61 -0.68
C VAL A 174 16.50 -6.78 -0.73
N VAL A 175 17.66 -6.65 -0.08
CA VAL A 175 18.67 -7.73 -0.05
C VAL A 175 18.13 -8.97 0.67
N ARG A 176 17.52 -8.81 1.84
CA ARG A 176 16.91 -9.94 2.58
C ARG A 176 15.86 -10.63 1.72
N TRP A 177 14.96 -9.86 1.10
CA TRP A 177 13.89 -10.41 0.28
C TRP A 177 14.45 -11.17 -0.93
N LEU A 178 15.47 -10.62 -1.62
CA LEU A 178 16.11 -11.29 -2.75
C LEU A 178 16.80 -12.61 -2.35
N GLN A 179 17.37 -12.69 -1.14
CA GLN A 179 17.97 -13.93 -0.62
C GLN A 179 16.91 -15.00 -0.33
N ALA A 180 15.71 -14.60 0.10
CA ALA A 180 14.65 -15.51 0.50
C ALA A 180 13.76 -15.95 -0.68
N LYS A 181 13.38 -15.01 -1.55
CA LYS A 181 12.34 -15.18 -2.58
C LYS A 181 12.80 -14.76 -4.00
N GLY A 182 14.02 -14.23 -4.14
CA GLY A 182 14.54 -13.81 -5.43
C GLY A 182 14.80 -14.98 -6.36
N ASP A 183 14.45 -14.82 -7.63
CA ASP A 183 14.72 -15.79 -8.69
C ASP A 183 15.23 -15.10 -9.97
N ALA A 184 15.49 -15.88 -11.01
CA ALA A 184 15.92 -15.37 -12.31
C ALA A 184 14.89 -14.45 -12.97
N GLY A 185 13.60 -14.70 -12.76
CA GLY A 185 12.51 -13.87 -13.28
C GLY A 185 12.47 -12.50 -12.60
N VAL A 186 12.67 -12.44 -11.29
CA VAL A 186 12.82 -11.19 -10.54
C VAL A 186 14.07 -10.45 -11.01
N ALA A 187 15.23 -11.11 -11.06
CA ALA A 187 16.47 -10.47 -11.52
C ALA A 187 16.32 -9.87 -12.93
N TRP A 188 15.67 -10.60 -13.85
CA TRP A 188 15.35 -10.11 -15.18
C TRP A 188 14.40 -8.90 -15.13
N SER A 189 13.33 -8.97 -14.34
CA SER A 189 12.37 -7.86 -14.21
C SER A 189 13.03 -6.58 -13.68
N MET A 190 13.96 -6.70 -12.73
CA MET A 190 14.72 -5.58 -12.20
C MET A 190 15.59 -4.98 -13.30
N ALA A 191 16.33 -5.79 -14.05
CA ALA A 191 17.15 -5.31 -15.16
C ALA A 191 16.30 -4.65 -16.26
N ALA A 192 15.16 -5.24 -16.60
CA ALA A 192 14.24 -4.75 -17.62
C ALA A 192 13.62 -3.40 -17.22
N GLU A 193 13.15 -3.25 -15.98
CA GLU A 193 12.60 -1.99 -15.47
C GLU A 193 13.62 -0.87 -15.58
N GLN A 194 14.86 -1.14 -15.18
CA GLN A 194 15.89 -0.12 -15.21
C GLN A 194 16.35 0.24 -16.63
N ALA A 195 16.41 -0.74 -17.53
CA ALA A 195 16.63 -0.50 -18.95
C ALA A 195 15.49 0.33 -19.58
N TYR A 196 14.25 0.06 -19.18
CA TYR A 196 13.07 0.82 -19.59
C TYR A 196 13.16 2.28 -19.13
N VAL A 197 13.39 2.53 -17.84
CA VAL A 197 13.54 3.89 -17.27
C VAL A 197 14.67 4.65 -17.97
N PHE A 198 15.82 4.00 -18.18
CA PHE A 198 16.95 4.60 -18.88
C PHE A 198 16.59 4.99 -20.32
N ARG A 199 15.95 4.07 -21.07
CA ARG A 199 15.50 4.33 -22.44
C ARG A 199 14.51 5.50 -22.51
N GLN A 200 13.53 5.55 -21.61
CA GLN A 200 12.53 6.63 -21.57
C GLN A 200 13.18 7.99 -21.30
N ARG A 201 14.09 8.05 -20.31
CA ARG A 201 14.82 9.28 -20.00
C ARG A 201 15.74 9.72 -21.13
N LEU A 202 16.33 8.78 -21.88
CA LEU A 202 17.04 9.11 -23.10
C LEU A 202 16.08 9.69 -24.14
N VAL A 203 14.88 9.15 -24.33
CA VAL A 203 13.89 9.74 -25.24
C VAL A 203 13.56 11.18 -24.82
N ASP A 204 13.27 11.41 -23.53
CA ASP A 204 12.92 12.73 -22.99
C ASP A 204 13.97 13.83 -23.25
N LEU A 205 15.26 13.48 -23.35
CA LEU A 205 16.32 14.44 -23.70
C LEU A 205 16.22 14.96 -25.14
N TRP A 206 15.55 14.21 -26.02
CA TRP A 206 15.43 14.51 -27.46
C TRP A 206 14.00 14.89 -27.84
N THR A 207 13.00 14.64 -26.98
CA THR A 207 11.65 15.14 -27.17
C THR A 207 11.62 16.64 -26.84
N PRO A 208 11.26 17.53 -27.79
CA PRO A 208 11.15 18.95 -27.49
C PRO A 208 10.07 19.18 -26.42
N ALA A 209 10.36 20.06 -25.44
CA ALA A 209 9.48 20.34 -24.29
C ALA A 209 8.03 20.72 -24.64
N HIS A 210 7.77 21.16 -25.87
CA HIS A 210 6.45 21.52 -26.38
C HIS A 210 5.64 20.33 -26.92
N ALA A 211 6.26 19.15 -27.11
CA ALA A 211 5.60 17.93 -27.55
C ALA A 211 5.04 17.10 -26.38
N ALA A 212 5.38 17.45 -25.13
CA ALA A 212 4.77 16.86 -23.95
C ALA A 212 3.30 17.32 -23.87
N PRO A 213 2.31 16.40 -23.79
CA PRO A 213 0.94 16.79 -23.56
C PRO A 213 0.85 17.60 -22.25
N ALA A 214 0.06 18.67 -22.26
CA ALA A 214 -0.19 19.45 -21.06
C ALA A 214 -0.66 18.50 -19.94
N PRO A 215 -0.17 18.65 -18.70
CA PRO A 215 -0.62 17.82 -17.60
C PRO A 215 -2.15 17.90 -17.52
N GLU A 216 -2.79 16.74 -17.50
CA GLU A 216 -4.24 16.65 -17.36
C GLU A 216 -4.65 17.39 -16.09
N ARG A 217 -5.56 18.37 -16.22
CA ARG A 217 -5.99 19.18 -15.08
C ARG A 217 -6.76 18.28 -14.12
N GLU A 218 -6.19 18.04 -12.95
CA GLU A 218 -6.89 17.40 -11.86
C GLU A 218 -7.96 18.36 -11.31
N ARG A 219 -9.09 17.81 -10.88
CA ARG A 219 -10.17 18.59 -10.27
C ARG A 219 -9.67 19.11 -8.92
N GLU A 220 -9.63 20.43 -8.73
CA GLU A 220 -9.35 21.00 -7.42
C GLU A 220 -10.42 20.51 -6.41
N GLY A 221 -9.97 19.87 -5.34
CA GLY A 221 -10.82 19.59 -4.19
C GLY A 221 -11.19 20.90 -3.48
N PRO A 222 -12.43 21.07 -3.01
CA PRO A 222 -12.79 22.25 -2.23
C PRO A 222 -12.07 22.22 -0.87
N PRO A 223 -11.94 23.37 -0.19
CA PRO A 223 -11.35 23.43 1.15
C PRO A 223 -12.11 22.55 2.14
N ALA A 224 -11.39 21.85 3.01
CA ALA A 224 -11.98 21.05 4.08
C ALA A 224 -12.93 21.92 4.92
N ALA A 225 -14.19 21.52 4.99
CA ALA A 225 -15.22 22.24 5.73
C ALA A 225 -15.76 21.34 6.84
N ALA A 226 -15.67 21.77 8.09
CA ALA A 226 -16.18 21.02 9.22
C ALA A 226 -17.68 20.73 9.05
N ARG A 227 -18.01 19.46 8.77
CA ARG A 227 -19.39 18.96 8.68
C ARG A 227 -19.69 18.13 9.91
N VAL A 228 -20.81 18.45 10.57
CA VAL A 228 -21.37 17.55 11.58
C VAL A 228 -21.94 16.34 10.83
N VAL A 229 -21.40 15.15 11.10
CA VAL A 229 -21.82 13.90 10.48
C VAL A 229 -22.66 13.11 11.47
N ASP A 230 -23.87 12.74 11.07
CA ASP A 230 -24.70 11.80 11.81
C ASP A 230 -24.28 10.36 11.48
N TRP A 231 -23.27 9.87 12.21
CA TRP A 231 -22.70 8.55 11.98
C TRP A 231 -23.69 7.41 12.22
N GLU A 232 -24.64 7.57 13.15
CA GLU A 232 -25.63 6.54 13.46
C GLU A 232 -26.68 6.42 12.35
N ALA A 233 -27.17 7.56 11.83
CA ALA A 233 -28.07 7.54 10.68
C ALA A 233 -27.41 6.94 9.43
N LEU A 234 -26.12 7.23 9.21
CA LEU A 234 -25.35 6.61 8.13
C LEU A 234 -25.10 5.12 8.36
N ALA A 235 -24.88 4.70 9.62
CA ALA A 235 -24.68 3.29 9.95
C ALA A 235 -25.93 2.46 9.65
N ALA A 236 -27.12 2.97 10.00
CA ALA A 236 -28.38 2.33 9.63
C ALA A 236 -28.53 2.22 8.10
N GLN A 237 -28.26 3.29 7.35
CA GLN A 237 -28.32 3.26 5.88
C GLN A 237 -27.30 2.28 5.25
N ALA A 238 -26.07 2.27 5.76
CA ALA A 238 -25.01 1.38 5.29
C ALA A 238 -25.36 -0.09 5.54
N GLN A 239 -25.91 -0.37 6.72
CA GLN A 239 -26.36 -1.69 7.11
C GLN A 239 -27.54 -2.16 6.25
N ASP A 240 -28.57 -1.32 6.05
CA ASP A 240 -29.72 -1.64 5.20
C ASP A 240 -29.29 -1.92 3.74
N THR A 241 -28.36 -1.12 3.22
CA THR A 241 -27.83 -1.27 1.86
C THR A 241 -27.13 -2.62 1.67
N GLU A 242 -26.28 -3.02 2.62
CA GLU A 242 -25.61 -4.33 2.56
C GLU A 242 -26.59 -5.48 2.76
N GLN A 243 -27.48 -5.40 3.76
CA GLN A 243 -28.43 -6.47 4.05
C GLN A 243 -29.34 -6.79 2.86
N ALA A 244 -29.74 -5.78 2.10
CA ALA A 244 -30.52 -5.96 0.87
C ALA A 244 -29.82 -6.86 -0.17
N LEU A 245 -28.48 -6.92 -0.15
CA LEU A 245 -27.66 -7.73 -1.05
C LEU A 245 -27.30 -9.12 -0.46
N MET A 246 -27.72 -9.41 0.78
CA MET A 246 -27.33 -10.60 1.55
C MET A 246 -28.51 -11.54 1.86
N ALA A 247 -29.73 -11.17 1.47
CA ALA A 247 -30.97 -11.84 1.88
C ALA A 247 -31.09 -13.29 1.40
N GLY A 248 -30.36 -13.68 0.34
CA GLY A 248 -30.43 -15.01 -0.27
C GLY A 248 -29.57 -16.08 0.40
N ASN A 249 -28.89 -15.80 1.51
CA ASN A 249 -28.01 -16.79 2.12
C ASN A 249 -27.87 -16.72 3.65
N ARG A 250 -27.43 -17.83 4.24
CA ARG A 250 -27.27 -18.02 5.70
C ARG A 250 -26.01 -17.40 6.30
N TYR A 251 -25.11 -16.89 5.47
CA TYR A 251 -23.81 -16.42 5.92
C TYR A 251 -23.72 -14.91 6.01
N ALA A 252 -24.77 -14.16 5.65
CA ALA A 252 -24.74 -12.70 5.65
C ALA A 252 -23.56 -12.12 4.85
N VAL A 253 -23.18 -12.81 3.76
CA VAL A 253 -22.31 -12.26 2.71
C VAL A 253 -23.17 -11.87 1.52
N ARG A 254 -22.65 -11.12 0.55
CA ARG A 254 -23.43 -10.79 -0.65
C ARG A 254 -23.79 -12.04 -1.45
N ASP A 255 -25.00 -12.07 -1.98
CA ASP A 255 -25.58 -13.23 -2.67
C ASP A 255 -24.75 -13.67 -3.88
N GLU A 256 -24.18 -12.74 -4.63
CA GLU A 256 -23.28 -13.05 -5.75
C GLU A 256 -22.06 -13.86 -5.26
N PHE A 257 -21.42 -13.40 -4.18
CA PHE A 257 -20.27 -14.08 -3.60
C PHE A 257 -20.66 -15.46 -3.06
N PHE A 258 -21.79 -15.55 -2.34
CA PHE A 258 -22.31 -16.82 -1.85
C PHE A 258 -22.53 -17.82 -2.98
N ASN A 259 -23.20 -17.38 -4.05
CA ASN A 259 -23.54 -18.21 -5.20
C ASN A 259 -22.31 -18.76 -5.91
N LYS A 260 -21.25 -17.94 -5.98
CA LYS A 260 -20.00 -18.30 -6.66
C LYS A 260 -19.07 -19.17 -5.81
N TYR A 261 -18.96 -18.90 -4.51
CA TYR A 261 -17.88 -19.46 -3.68
C TYR A 261 -18.33 -20.27 -2.48
N LEU A 262 -19.54 -20.08 -1.96
CA LEU A 262 -19.96 -20.66 -0.66
C LEU A 262 -21.12 -21.65 -0.73
N ARG A 263 -21.74 -21.89 -1.90
CA ARG A 263 -22.87 -22.84 -2.05
C ARG A 263 -22.56 -24.23 -1.50
N SER A 264 -21.34 -24.71 -1.69
CA SER A 264 -20.89 -26.03 -1.23
C SER A 264 -20.54 -26.10 0.26
N ILE A 265 -20.44 -24.96 0.95
CA ILE A 265 -20.01 -24.91 2.36
C ILE A 265 -21.19 -25.27 3.27
N PRO A 266 -21.11 -26.35 4.08
CA PRO A 266 -22.24 -26.84 4.88
C PRO A 266 -22.69 -25.84 5.94
N ALA A 267 -23.97 -25.90 6.33
CA ALA A 267 -24.52 -25.04 7.38
C ALA A 267 -23.65 -25.06 8.66
N GLY A 268 -23.45 -23.88 9.24
CA GLY A 268 -22.53 -23.66 10.36
C GLY A 268 -21.11 -23.26 9.96
N GLY A 269 -20.77 -23.21 8.67
CA GLY A 269 -19.48 -22.70 8.19
C GLY A 269 -18.39 -23.77 8.05
N LYS A 270 -17.17 -23.33 7.75
CA LYS A 270 -16.00 -24.18 7.50
C LYS A 270 -14.84 -23.85 8.44
N THR A 271 -13.98 -24.84 8.65
CA THR A 271 -12.60 -24.64 9.10
C THR A 271 -11.77 -24.36 7.86
N ALA A 272 -11.18 -23.18 7.76
CA ALA A 272 -10.47 -22.76 6.56
C ALA A 272 -8.95 -22.78 6.71
N TYR A 273 -8.46 -22.74 7.95
CA TYR A 273 -7.06 -22.55 8.27
C TYR A 273 -6.49 -23.86 8.85
N GLN A 274 -5.32 -24.28 8.36
CA GLN A 274 -4.73 -25.59 8.68
C GLN A 274 -4.25 -25.69 10.13
N PRO A 275 -4.24 -26.87 10.78
CA PRO A 275 -3.83 -27.03 12.19
C PRO A 275 -2.33 -26.73 12.48
N GLN A 276 -1.52 -26.39 11.46
CA GLN A 276 -0.13 -25.99 11.65
C GLN A 276 -0.03 -24.74 12.54
N PRO A 277 0.98 -24.56 13.39
CA PRO A 277 1.16 -23.34 14.14
C PRO A 277 1.10 -22.13 13.20
N LEU A 278 0.33 -21.09 13.57
CA LEU A 278 0.48 -19.79 12.91
C LEU A 278 1.94 -19.42 13.04
N THR A 279 2.67 -19.36 11.92
CA THR A 279 3.99 -18.78 11.96
C THR A 279 3.77 -17.28 12.03
N GLY A 280 3.17 -16.65 11.01
CA GLY A 280 2.88 -15.20 10.98
C GLY A 280 4.11 -14.32 11.27
N ARG A 281 5.30 -14.93 11.36
CA ARG A 281 6.51 -14.36 11.96
C ARG A 281 7.09 -13.32 11.03
N ASP A 282 7.11 -13.63 9.74
CA ASP A 282 7.61 -12.71 8.73
C ASP A 282 6.68 -11.50 8.57
N GLU A 283 5.36 -11.71 8.47
CA GLU A 283 4.40 -10.59 8.40
C GLU A 283 4.41 -9.73 9.67
N LEU A 284 4.48 -10.32 10.87
CA LEU A 284 4.61 -9.57 12.13
C LEU A 284 5.92 -8.79 12.19
N ARG A 285 7.04 -9.38 11.76
CA ARG A 285 8.33 -8.69 11.68
C ARG A 285 8.26 -7.52 10.68
N GLU A 286 7.62 -7.73 9.53
CA GLU A 286 7.50 -6.71 8.50
C GLU A 286 6.58 -5.57 8.94
N LEU A 287 5.50 -5.88 9.67
CA LEU A 287 4.68 -4.88 10.34
C LEU A 287 5.48 -4.12 11.41
N ASP A 288 6.27 -4.82 12.24
CA ASP A 288 7.16 -4.21 13.24
C ASP A 288 8.12 -3.21 12.56
N SER A 289 8.77 -3.61 11.46
CA SER A 289 9.66 -2.74 10.69
C SER A 289 8.93 -1.54 10.04
N LEU A 290 7.71 -1.74 9.52
CA LEU A 290 6.87 -0.66 9.00
C LEU A 290 6.54 0.36 10.09
N MET A 291 6.11 -0.11 11.26
CA MET A 291 5.79 0.75 12.40
C MET A 291 7.01 1.48 12.95
N ALA A 292 8.18 0.81 12.97
CA ALA A 292 9.45 1.41 13.34
C ALA A 292 9.83 2.55 12.39
N LEU A 293 9.72 2.37 11.08
CA LEU A 293 9.98 3.40 10.08
C LEU A 293 9.07 4.62 10.31
N LEU A 294 7.77 4.41 10.46
CA LEU A 294 6.80 5.48 10.70
C LEU A 294 7.12 6.23 12.01
N ARG A 295 7.44 5.50 13.08
CA ARG A 295 7.82 6.08 14.37
C ARG A 295 9.11 6.90 14.26
N GLN A 296 10.14 6.37 13.61
CA GLN A 296 11.43 7.05 13.44
C GLN A 296 11.28 8.39 12.70
N ARG A 297 10.33 8.46 11.76
CA ARG A 297 10.03 9.67 10.98
C ARG A 297 8.95 10.56 11.61
N GLY A 298 8.47 10.21 12.80
CA GLY A 298 7.46 10.98 13.54
C GLY A 298 6.08 11.01 12.90
N VAL A 299 5.75 10.04 12.05
CA VAL A 299 4.48 9.99 11.31
C VAL A 299 3.34 9.52 12.21
N PRO A 300 2.26 10.30 12.37
CA PRO A 300 1.05 9.81 13.02
C PRO A 300 0.30 8.84 12.08
N ALA A 301 0.18 7.58 12.50
CA ALA A 301 -0.50 6.54 11.74
C ALA A 301 -1.65 5.89 12.53
N LEU A 302 -2.68 5.47 11.79
CA LEU A 302 -3.78 4.63 12.25
C LEU A 302 -3.67 3.24 11.61
N PHE A 303 -3.61 2.19 12.43
CA PHE A 303 -3.67 0.81 11.94
C PHE A 303 -5.06 0.24 12.17
N VAL A 304 -5.67 -0.35 11.13
CA VAL A 304 -7.03 -0.90 11.18
C VAL A 304 -6.95 -2.41 10.96
N MET A 305 -7.18 -3.18 12.02
CA MET A 305 -7.22 -4.64 11.97
C MET A 305 -8.62 -5.10 11.59
N GLN A 306 -8.79 -5.60 10.36
CA GLN A 306 -10.07 -6.03 9.80
C GLN A 306 -10.57 -7.33 10.46
N PRO A 307 -11.90 -7.57 10.49
CA PRO A 307 -12.44 -8.85 10.92
C PRO A 307 -12.39 -9.90 9.80
N LEU A 308 -12.57 -11.16 10.20
CA LEU A 308 -12.94 -12.25 9.29
C LEU A 308 -14.36 -12.68 9.59
N HIS A 309 -15.07 -13.20 8.58
CA HIS A 309 -16.51 -13.44 8.71
C HIS A 309 -16.85 -14.60 9.67
N PRO A 310 -17.43 -14.34 10.86
CA PRO A 310 -17.61 -15.36 11.89
C PRO A 310 -18.74 -16.36 11.57
N LEU A 311 -19.69 -15.98 10.71
CA LEU A 311 -20.70 -16.94 10.23
C LEU A 311 -20.13 -17.94 9.22
N VAL A 312 -19.00 -17.63 8.57
CA VAL A 312 -18.38 -18.50 7.55
C VAL A 312 -17.26 -19.34 8.15
N PHE A 313 -16.44 -18.78 9.04
CA PHE A 313 -15.27 -19.44 9.61
C PHE A 313 -15.48 -19.86 11.06
N LYS A 314 -15.07 -21.09 11.40
CA LYS A 314 -15.18 -21.66 12.76
C LYS A 314 -13.93 -21.49 13.62
N ASP A 315 -12.82 -21.17 12.99
CA ASP A 315 -11.45 -21.29 13.49
C ASP A 315 -10.79 -19.91 13.67
N LEU A 316 -11.59 -18.86 13.84
CA LEU A 316 -11.12 -17.49 14.06
C LEU A 316 -10.27 -17.36 15.32
N ASP A 317 -10.54 -18.15 16.35
CA ASP A 317 -9.77 -18.13 17.61
C ASP A 317 -8.27 -18.31 17.43
N ARG A 318 -7.84 -18.90 16.31
CA ARG A 318 -6.42 -19.03 16.02
C ARG A 318 -5.72 -17.69 15.87
N PHE A 319 -6.36 -16.63 15.36
CA PHE A 319 -5.71 -15.34 15.13
C PHE A 319 -5.67 -14.45 16.38
N ARG A 320 -6.24 -14.88 17.52
CA ARG A 320 -6.16 -14.10 18.77
C ARG A 320 -4.72 -13.75 19.17
N PRO A 321 -3.70 -14.64 19.09
CA PRO A 321 -2.32 -14.26 19.38
C PRO A 321 -1.79 -13.19 18.44
N VAL A 322 -2.09 -13.27 17.14
CA VAL A 322 -1.71 -12.25 16.15
C VAL A 322 -2.35 -10.91 16.49
N GLN A 323 -3.65 -10.90 16.81
CA GLN A 323 -4.36 -9.68 17.22
C GLN A 323 -3.71 -9.06 18.47
N GLN A 324 -3.33 -9.87 19.47
CA GLN A 324 -2.65 -9.41 20.68
C GLN A 324 -1.26 -8.82 20.38
N GLU A 325 -0.49 -9.44 19.49
CA GLU A 325 0.82 -8.93 19.05
C GLU A 325 0.67 -7.61 18.28
N VAL A 326 -0.30 -7.49 17.37
CA VAL A 326 -0.60 -6.23 16.68
C VAL A 326 -0.95 -5.14 17.70
N ALA A 327 -1.81 -5.44 18.68
CA ALA A 327 -2.14 -4.49 19.74
C ALA A 327 -0.90 -4.10 20.58
N ALA A 328 0.01 -5.05 20.87
CA ALA A 328 1.26 -4.78 21.56
C ALA A 328 2.21 -3.89 20.74
N LEU A 329 2.29 -4.09 19.41
CA LEU A 329 3.06 -3.21 18.51
C LEU A 329 2.48 -1.79 18.49
N CYS A 330 1.15 -1.65 18.45
CA CYS A 330 0.48 -0.36 18.56
C CYS A 330 0.88 0.39 19.84
N GLN A 331 0.87 -0.30 20.98
CA GLN A 331 1.30 0.27 22.26
C GLN A 331 2.79 0.62 22.25
N ARG A 332 3.65 -0.28 21.77
CA ARG A 332 5.11 -0.12 21.73
C ARG A 332 5.53 1.10 20.91
N TYR A 333 4.91 1.32 19.76
CA TYR A 333 5.21 2.46 18.89
C TYR A 333 4.37 3.71 19.18
N ALA A 334 3.46 3.62 20.16
CA ALA A 334 2.43 4.61 20.47
C ALA A 334 1.65 5.07 19.22
N MET A 335 1.24 4.09 18.41
CA MET A 335 0.42 4.27 17.23
C MET A 335 -1.06 4.07 17.57
N ARG A 336 -1.94 4.72 16.80
CA ARG A 336 -3.39 4.60 16.98
C ARG A 336 -3.86 3.34 16.27
N CYS A 337 -4.73 2.56 16.90
CA CYS A 337 -5.21 1.32 16.32
C CYS A 337 -6.73 1.16 16.49
N MET A 338 -7.35 0.56 15.48
CA MET A 338 -8.74 0.14 15.46
C MET A 338 -8.77 -1.38 15.33
N ASP A 339 -9.21 -2.04 16.39
CA ASP A 339 -9.43 -3.49 16.38
C ASP A 339 -10.88 -3.78 16.03
N MET A 340 -11.13 -4.16 14.77
CA MET A 340 -12.44 -4.64 14.32
C MET A 340 -12.54 -6.16 14.45
N TYR A 341 -11.42 -6.86 14.67
CA TYR A 341 -11.36 -8.30 14.74
C TYR A 341 -12.02 -8.85 16.00
N SER A 342 -11.75 -8.22 17.14
CA SER A 342 -12.32 -8.63 18.45
C SER A 342 -13.67 -7.99 18.75
N ALA A 343 -14.12 -7.05 17.91
CA ALA A 343 -15.38 -6.34 18.10
C ALA A 343 -16.58 -7.28 17.83
N PRO A 344 -17.74 -7.07 18.50
CA PRO A 344 -18.97 -7.77 18.16
C PRO A 344 -19.30 -7.61 16.67
N PHE A 345 -19.57 -8.74 16.00
CA PHE A 345 -19.84 -8.71 14.58
C PHE A 345 -21.24 -8.16 14.28
N GLU A 346 -21.29 -7.10 13.46
CA GLU A 346 -22.52 -6.52 12.93
C GLU A 346 -22.72 -6.99 11.48
N VAL A 347 -23.94 -7.41 11.12
CA VAL A 347 -24.26 -7.73 9.73
C VAL A 347 -24.10 -6.47 8.86
N GLY A 348 -23.45 -6.62 7.70
CA GLY A 348 -23.05 -5.51 6.83
C GLY A 348 -21.60 -5.03 7.06
N MET A 349 -20.94 -5.46 8.14
CA MET A 349 -19.53 -5.14 8.42
C MET A 349 -18.61 -5.65 7.30
N LEU A 350 -18.88 -6.86 6.81
CA LEU A 350 -18.16 -7.51 5.71
C LEU A 350 -19.13 -7.76 4.54
N ARG A 351 -18.67 -7.56 3.31
CA ARG A 351 -19.43 -7.91 2.08
C ARG A 351 -19.21 -9.35 1.63
N ASP A 352 -18.08 -9.92 2.01
CA ASP A 352 -17.70 -11.30 1.75
C ASP A 352 -17.01 -11.91 2.99
N VAL A 353 -16.15 -12.91 2.81
CA VAL A 353 -15.51 -13.60 3.92
C VAL A 353 -14.47 -12.75 4.67
N GLN A 354 -13.96 -11.66 4.07
CA GLN A 354 -12.82 -10.90 4.62
C GLN A 354 -12.79 -9.41 4.25
N HIS A 355 -13.48 -8.96 3.20
CA HIS A 355 -13.47 -7.55 2.79
C HIS A 355 -14.63 -6.80 3.44
N LEU A 356 -14.35 -5.57 3.87
CA LEU A 356 -15.34 -4.67 4.46
C LEU A 356 -16.47 -4.36 3.46
N GLY A 357 -17.70 -4.36 3.98
CA GLY A 357 -18.88 -3.83 3.29
C GLY A 357 -19.11 -2.34 3.59
N GLU A 358 -20.26 -1.81 3.20
CA GLU A 358 -20.64 -0.41 3.47
C GLU A 358 -20.52 -0.04 4.95
N LEU A 359 -21.06 -0.85 5.87
CA LEU A 359 -20.99 -0.56 7.31
C LEU A 359 -19.55 -0.62 7.83
N GLY A 360 -18.78 -1.61 7.38
CA GLY A 360 -17.38 -1.75 7.79
C GLY A 360 -16.54 -0.55 7.41
N TRP A 361 -16.63 -0.11 6.15
CA TRP A 361 -15.93 1.09 5.71
C TRP A 361 -16.44 2.38 6.37
N LEU A 362 -17.74 2.47 6.68
CA LEU A 362 -18.26 3.61 7.44
C LEU A 362 -17.63 3.69 8.84
N ARG A 363 -17.51 2.57 9.57
CA ARG A 363 -16.84 2.54 10.89
C ARG A 363 -15.37 2.95 10.78
N VAL A 364 -14.68 2.52 9.71
CA VAL A 364 -13.31 2.97 9.42
C VAL A 364 -13.26 4.47 9.15
N ASN A 365 -14.16 5.02 8.34
CA ASN A 365 -14.24 6.46 8.08
C ASN A 365 -14.51 7.29 9.33
N GLN A 366 -15.43 6.82 10.18
CA GLN A 366 -15.68 7.45 11.48
C GLN A 366 -14.39 7.51 12.29
N LYS A 367 -13.64 6.39 12.35
CA LYS A 367 -12.37 6.36 13.08
C LYS A 367 -11.30 7.26 12.46
N ILE A 368 -11.21 7.30 11.14
CA ILE A 368 -10.30 8.21 10.43
C ILE A 368 -10.66 9.67 10.75
N ALA A 369 -11.95 10.01 10.76
CA ALA A 369 -12.41 11.36 11.08
C ALA A 369 -12.05 11.75 12.51
N GLU A 370 -12.28 10.87 13.50
CA GLU A 370 -11.86 11.10 14.90
C GLU A 370 -10.35 11.36 15.04
N VAL A 371 -9.54 10.70 14.22
CA VAL A 371 -8.08 10.65 14.36
C VAL A 371 -7.38 11.79 13.61
N PHE A 372 -7.92 12.16 12.44
CA PHE A 372 -7.24 13.01 11.49
C PHE A 372 -8.05 14.22 11.02
N TYR A 373 -9.35 14.29 11.29
CA TYR A 373 -10.13 15.47 10.92
C TYR A 373 -9.81 16.63 11.88
N PRO A 374 -9.60 17.85 11.36
CA PRO A 374 -9.22 19.01 12.15
C PRO A 374 -10.32 19.50 13.11
#